data_AF-A0AAD6HUZ1-F1
#
_entry.id   AF-A0AAD6HUZ1-F1
#
_cell.length_a   1.000
_cell.length_b   1.000
_cell.length_c   1.000
_cell.angle_alpha   90.00
_cell.angle_beta   90.00
_cell.angle_gamma   90.00
#
_symmetry.space_group_name_H-M   'P 1'
#
loop_
_entity.id
_entity.type
_entity.pdbx_description
1 polymer ?
#
loop_
_entity_poly.entity_id
_entity_poly.type
_entity_poly.pdbx_seq_one_letter_code
_entity_poly.pdbx_strand_id
1 'polypeptide(L)'
;MLYYRFRSLFQVRPVLEKQIGDIVSKKETVRFILPAFPFKAPAEGSKRKTLGPLPDKAEEIALQTLNGFAESIAEMYDGGARVVIVSDASIYGDLLNITESDAFAYNQELQKLAASLDLQYLEFTSPGALVGIVPQEAPTLEKYSEVLSKTRDHLAHSFSHVSSFDDENEQATSWHYDTALPESNQPAALKNAILQRGKAYTALLESAALSAIRLSIHESNNVSKVTVDLFPPATNPDFITPWHGALAILPDASLRVVDASTVNKNEFEVVNNAQGHPWLLRVKCDLFKWPGIEVDFEPLFPCGMQVRPKEAHGPFRFEDVDMKRLRRLALSSAPILLRDFTMEVEKEVFREKARQLGEIQQWPFGDILEVRENVDINMNNVLTNEAMPFHYDGVFKMAQDEKTGEWISTPPLFQMFRNRSASQYKGGATLFSSSRNLLPLLGPDTISLEELRLLKWKTFTEVNDAFGGHDLHLPFIVAHPETGADTFRFHESWPECKCVAETSKPTIVQVVGWPEAQSDALCEKLTDLLYDRRVVYHHHWKAGDFIFNDNATTHHTRTAFSNGHREHWRVHVN
;
A
#
# COMPACT_ATOMS: atom_id res chain seq x y z
N MET A 1 -22.14 7.54 -2.05
CA MET A 1 -22.86 6.58 -2.91
C MET A 1 -22.14 6.60 -4.27
N LEU A 2 -21.07 5.81 -4.40
CA LEU A 2 -20.21 5.73 -5.59
C LEU A 2 -20.74 4.58 -6.46
N TYR A 3 -21.30 4.91 -7.62
CA TYR A 3 -22.21 4.02 -8.37
C TYR A 3 -21.50 3.08 -9.37
N TYR A 4 -20.16 3.06 -9.45
CA TYR A 4 -19.45 2.26 -10.45
C TYR A 4 -18.17 1.59 -9.93
N ARG A 5 -18.19 1.01 -8.72
CA ARG A 5 -17.16 0.04 -8.33
C ARG A 5 -17.34 -1.25 -9.13
N PHE A 6 -16.58 -1.34 -10.22
CA PHE A 6 -16.27 -2.53 -11.04
C PHE A 6 -17.47 -3.22 -11.70
N ARG A 7 -17.81 -2.78 -12.93
CA ARG A 7 -18.48 -3.69 -13.88
C ARG A 7 -17.59 -4.91 -14.11
N SER A 8 -18.23 -6.04 -14.37
CA SER A 8 -17.61 -7.36 -14.30
C SER A 8 -16.37 -7.47 -15.21
N LEU A 9 -15.26 -8.01 -14.66
CA LEU A 9 -14.01 -8.25 -15.38
C LEU A 9 -14.19 -9.08 -16.67
N PHE A 10 -15.34 -9.75 -16.84
CA PHE A 10 -15.65 -10.64 -17.96
C PHE A 10 -15.55 -9.99 -19.35
N GLN A 11 -15.83 -8.69 -19.50
CA GLN A 11 -15.72 -8.00 -20.81
C GLN A 11 -14.34 -7.40 -21.09
N VAL A 12 -13.63 -6.99 -20.03
CA VAL A 12 -12.29 -6.36 -20.08
C VAL A 12 -11.20 -7.38 -20.38
N ARG A 13 -11.33 -8.53 -19.73
CA ARG A 13 -10.31 -9.56 -19.68
C ARG A 13 -9.85 -10.04 -21.06
N PRO A 14 -10.72 -10.34 -22.05
CA PRO A 14 -10.27 -10.84 -23.35
C PRO A 14 -9.43 -9.85 -24.16
N VAL A 15 -9.74 -8.55 -24.11
CA VAL A 15 -9.00 -7.52 -24.85
C VAL A 15 -7.61 -7.34 -24.23
N LEU A 16 -7.57 -7.20 -22.90
CA LEU A 16 -6.32 -7.04 -22.16
C LEU A 16 -5.44 -8.30 -22.25
N GLU A 17 -6.02 -9.49 -22.11
CA GLU A 17 -5.31 -10.77 -22.28
C GLU A 17 -4.71 -10.90 -23.67
N LYS A 18 -5.43 -10.50 -24.72
CA LYS A 18 -4.89 -10.52 -26.08
C LYS A 18 -3.71 -9.55 -26.21
N GLN A 19 -3.86 -8.30 -25.77
CA GLN A 19 -2.80 -7.30 -25.86
C GLN A 19 -1.56 -7.72 -25.08
N ILE A 20 -1.73 -8.18 -23.83
CA ILE A 20 -0.63 -8.71 -23.01
C ILE A 20 -0.03 -9.94 -23.68
N GLY A 21 -0.85 -10.88 -24.17
CA GLY A 21 -0.38 -12.09 -24.84
C GLY A 21 0.48 -11.79 -26.07
N ASP A 22 0.08 -10.81 -26.88
CA ASP A 22 0.85 -10.37 -28.05
C ASP A 22 2.22 -9.80 -27.64
N ILE A 23 2.29 -8.97 -26.60
CA ILE A 23 3.54 -8.40 -26.05
C ILE A 23 4.43 -9.51 -25.48
N VAL A 24 3.84 -10.38 -24.64
CA VAL A 24 4.54 -11.48 -23.98
C VAL A 24 5.12 -12.46 -24.99
N SER A 25 4.37 -12.77 -26.06
CA SER A 25 4.83 -13.68 -27.14
C SER A 25 6.07 -13.15 -27.87
N LYS A 26 6.24 -11.83 -27.92
CA LYS A 26 7.40 -11.15 -28.51
C LYS A 26 8.55 -10.94 -27.52
N LYS A 27 8.36 -11.29 -26.25
CA LYS A 27 9.30 -11.04 -25.15
C LYS A 27 9.60 -9.55 -24.94
N GLU A 28 8.63 -8.69 -25.23
CA GLU A 28 8.74 -7.24 -25.10
C GLU A 28 8.30 -6.78 -23.70
N THR A 29 8.83 -5.64 -23.24
CA THR A 29 8.39 -5.04 -21.98
C THR A 29 6.94 -4.57 -22.06
N VAL A 30 6.14 -4.93 -21.06
CA VAL A 30 4.76 -4.46 -20.95
C VAL A 30 4.76 -2.99 -20.54
N ARG A 31 4.39 -2.09 -21.45
CA ARG A 31 4.31 -0.64 -21.19
C ARG A 31 2.88 -0.26 -20.84
N PHE A 32 2.71 0.35 -19.67
CA PHE A 32 1.46 0.94 -19.22
C PHE A 32 1.55 2.46 -19.35
N ILE A 33 0.65 3.09 -20.10
CA ILE A 33 0.65 4.54 -20.27
C ILE A 33 -0.41 5.19 -19.40
N LEU A 34 -0.01 6.12 -18.54
CA LEU A 34 -0.87 6.77 -17.55
C LEU A 34 -0.76 8.29 -17.64
N PRO A 35 -1.79 8.98 -18.13
CA PRO A 35 -1.85 10.42 -17.96
C PRO A 35 -2.26 10.80 -16.57
N ALA A 36 -1.38 11.51 -15.91
CA ALA A 36 -1.48 11.83 -14.50
C ALA A 36 -0.37 12.82 -14.13
N PHE A 37 -0.44 13.32 -12.90
CA PHE A 37 0.57 14.20 -12.30
C PHE A 37 0.88 15.45 -13.14
N PRO A 38 -0.13 16.28 -13.47
CA PRO A 38 0.11 17.52 -14.21
C PRO A 38 0.72 18.61 -13.33
N PHE A 39 0.09 18.87 -12.18
CA PHE A 39 0.36 19.95 -11.23
C PHE A 39 -0.60 19.78 -10.04
N LYS A 40 -0.30 20.42 -8.89
CA LYS A 40 -1.25 20.55 -7.77
C LYS A 40 -2.42 21.48 -8.14
N ALA A 41 -3.62 21.15 -7.64
CA ALA A 41 -4.80 22.01 -7.77
C ALA A 41 -4.49 23.44 -7.25
N PRO A 42 -4.96 24.49 -7.95
CA PRO A 42 -4.63 25.87 -7.59
C PRO A 42 -5.36 26.29 -6.30
N ALA A 43 -4.91 27.40 -5.72
CA ALA A 43 -5.66 28.03 -4.63
C ALA A 43 -6.83 28.87 -5.18
N GLU A 44 -7.95 28.82 -4.47
CA GLU A 44 -9.19 29.55 -4.78
C GLU A 44 -9.52 30.47 -3.61
N GLY A 45 -9.01 31.71 -3.69
CA GLY A 45 -9.05 32.65 -2.57
C GLY A 45 -8.31 32.11 -1.35
N SER A 46 -9.03 31.79 -0.28
CA SER A 46 -8.47 31.20 0.95
C SER A 46 -8.54 29.66 1.00
N LYS A 47 -9.24 29.04 0.05
CA LYS A 47 -9.37 27.59 -0.06
C LYS A 47 -8.21 27.04 -0.87
N ARG A 48 -7.62 25.93 -0.39
CA ARG A 48 -6.63 25.16 -1.13
C ARG A 48 -6.84 23.69 -0.80
N LYS A 49 -7.14 22.88 -1.82
CA LYS A 49 -7.40 21.44 -1.67
C LYS A 49 -6.13 20.64 -1.32
N THR A 50 -4.98 21.25 -1.54
CA THR A 50 -3.63 20.70 -1.37
C THR A 50 -2.82 21.48 -0.31
N LEU A 51 -1.60 21.03 0.00
CA LEU A 51 -0.72 21.73 0.94
C LEU A 51 0.14 22.85 0.31
N GLY A 52 0.25 22.85 -1.02
CA GLY A 52 1.09 23.77 -1.76
C GLY A 52 1.11 23.44 -3.26
N PRO A 53 2.01 24.06 -4.04
CA PRO A 53 2.17 23.77 -5.47
C PRO A 53 3.07 22.56 -5.75
N LEU A 54 3.84 22.08 -4.76
CA LEU A 54 4.80 20.98 -4.91
C LEU A 54 4.18 19.62 -4.54
N PRO A 55 4.74 18.50 -5.03
CA PRO A 55 4.39 17.15 -4.57
C PRO A 55 4.55 17.00 -3.06
N ASP A 56 3.66 16.22 -2.45
CA ASP A 56 3.67 15.93 -1.03
C ASP A 56 3.56 14.41 -0.77
N LYS A 57 3.28 13.98 0.47
CA LYS A 57 3.21 12.55 0.81
C LYS A 57 2.16 11.79 -0.01
N ALA A 58 1.14 12.47 -0.56
CA ALA A 58 0.16 11.84 -1.43
C ALA A 58 0.79 11.38 -2.76
N GLU A 59 1.64 12.20 -3.38
CA GLU A 59 2.42 11.81 -4.56
C GLU A 59 3.44 10.71 -4.24
N GLU A 60 4.09 10.74 -3.08
CA GLU A 60 5.02 9.68 -2.68
C GLU A 60 4.33 8.30 -2.71
N ILE A 61 3.18 8.19 -2.04
CA ILE A 61 2.41 6.94 -2.00
C ILE A 61 1.95 6.56 -3.41
N ALA A 62 1.46 7.51 -4.20
CA ALA A 62 0.98 7.23 -5.55
C ALA A 62 2.07 6.69 -6.48
N LEU A 63 3.28 7.25 -6.40
CA LEU A 63 4.42 6.77 -7.17
C LEU A 63 4.87 5.38 -6.70
N GLN A 64 4.91 5.13 -5.39
CA GLN A 64 5.22 3.81 -4.83
C GLN A 64 4.19 2.76 -5.24
N THR A 65 2.89 3.09 -5.27
CA THR A 65 1.82 2.21 -5.76
C THR A 65 2.06 1.80 -7.22
N LEU A 66 2.34 2.77 -8.10
CA LEU A 66 2.58 2.49 -9.53
C LEU A 66 3.87 1.70 -9.75
N ASN A 67 4.93 2.00 -9.00
CA ASN A 67 6.18 1.27 -9.08
C ASN A 67 5.99 -0.17 -8.62
N GLY A 68 5.34 -0.39 -7.46
CA GLY A 68 5.05 -1.72 -6.94
C GLY A 68 4.16 -2.55 -7.88
N PHE A 69 3.22 -1.91 -8.58
CA PHE A 69 2.44 -2.57 -9.63
C PHE A 69 3.33 -3.10 -10.76
N ALA A 70 4.19 -2.27 -11.36
CA ALA A 70 5.07 -2.73 -12.44
C ALA A 70 6.17 -3.70 -11.96
N GLU A 71 6.70 -3.49 -10.75
CA GLU A 71 7.64 -4.41 -10.10
C GLU A 71 7.03 -5.81 -9.98
N SER A 72 5.79 -5.92 -9.49
CA SER A 72 5.13 -7.24 -9.33
C SER A 72 4.99 -8.02 -10.65
N ILE A 73 4.82 -7.32 -11.77
CA ILE A 73 4.80 -7.95 -13.09
C ILE A 73 6.21 -8.40 -13.48
N ALA A 74 7.22 -7.56 -13.22
CA ALA A 74 8.61 -7.87 -13.54
C ALA A 74 9.18 -9.03 -12.71
N GLU A 75 8.62 -9.30 -11.53
CA GLU A 75 8.96 -10.49 -10.73
C GLU A 75 8.48 -11.79 -11.37
N MET A 76 7.41 -11.74 -12.19
CA MET A 76 6.80 -12.93 -12.82
C MET A 76 7.14 -13.08 -14.30
N TYR A 77 7.58 -12.01 -14.97
CA TYR A 77 7.81 -11.97 -16.40
C TYR A 77 9.16 -11.32 -16.74
N ASP A 78 10.05 -12.08 -17.36
CA ASP A 78 11.42 -11.66 -17.73
C ASP A 78 11.47 -10.37 -18.58
N GLY A 79 10.48 -10.14 -19.45
CA GLY A 79 10.41 -8.92 -20.26
C GLY A 79 10.07 -7.66 -19.43
N GLY A 80 9.59 -7.86 -18.21
CA GLY A 80 9.28 -6.81 -17.25
C GLY A 80 8.06 -5.98 -17.61
N ALA A 81 7.80 -4.97 -16.78
CA ALA A 81 6.82 -3.92 -17.03
C ALA A 81 7.38 -2.53 -16.70
N ARG A 82 6.74 -1.50 -17.27
CA ARG A 82 7.01 -0.08 -16.96
C ARG A 82 5.71 0.71 -16.94
N VAL A 83 5.59 1.66 -16.01
CA VAL A 83 4.54 2.68 -16.05
C VAL A 83 5.13 3.97 -16.61
N VAL A 84 4.60 4.40 -17.74
CA VAL A 84 4.94 5.65 -18.43
C VAL A 84 3.93 6.71 -18.00
N ILE A 85 4.36 7.58 -17.09
CA ILE A 85 3.59 8.72 -16.61
C ILE A 85 3.70 9.85 -17.64
N VAL A 86 2.58 10.20 -18.26
CA VAL A 86 2.49 11.27 -19.25
C VAL A 86 1.84 12.49 -18.61
N SER A 87 2.66 13.46 -18.21
CA SER A 87 2.17 14.67 -17.53
C SER A 87 1.24 15.46 -18.44
N ASP A 88 -0.01 15.62 -18.04
CA ASP A 88 -1.04 16.33 -18.79
C ASP A 88 -1.04 17.86 -18.52
N ALA A 89 0.07 18.40 -18.01
CA ALA A 89 0.26 19.82 -17.75
C ALA A 89 0.12 20.68 -19.02
N SER A 90 0.72 20.24 -20.14
CA SER A 90 0.58 20.91 -21.45
C SER A 90 -0.84 20.82 -21.99
N ILE A 91 -1.61 19.82 -21.52
CA ILE A 91 -2.99 19.65 -21.92
C ILE A 91 -3.86 20.64 -21.16
N TYR A 92 -3.78 20.73 -19.83
CA TYR A 92 -4.81 21.45 -19.07
C TYR A 92 -4.35 22.72 -18.35
N GLY A 93 -3.04 22.98 -18.22
CA GLY A 93 -2.51 24.03 -17.34
C GLY A 93 -3.05 25.43 -17.61
N ASP A 94 -3.16 25.83 -18.88
CA ASP A 94 -3.71 27.13 -19.30
C ASP A 94 -5.23 27.25 -19.03
N LEU A 95 -5.99 26.17 -19.19
CA LEU A 95 -7.43 26.16 -18.90
C LEU A 95 -7.70 26.26 -17.39
N LEU A 96 -6.79 25.72 -16.57
CA LEU A 96 -6.90 25.65 -15.12
C LEU A 96 -6.15 26.79 -14.41
N ASN A 97 -5.68 27.80 -15.15
CA ASN A 97 -4.95 28.96 -14.64
C ASN A 97 -3.74 28.58 -13.78
N ILE A 98 -3.06 27.49 -14.13
CA ILE A 98 -1.81 27.07 -13.49
C ILE A 98 -0.66 27.86 -14.10
N THR A 99 0.18 28.46 -13.26
CA THR A 99 1.37 29.14 -13.76
C THR A 99 2.36 28.11 -14.32
N GLU A 100 3.05 28.45 -15.40
CA GLU A 100 4.05 27.54 -15.98
C GLU A 100 5.20 27.28 -14.99
N SER A 101 5.49 28.23 -14.11
CA SER A 101 6.46 28.07 -13.02
C SER A 101 6.02 27.01 -12.00
N ASP A 102 4.74 26.99 -11.61
CA ASP A 102 4.21 25.98 -10.69
C ASP A 102 4.20 24.60 -11.33
N ALA A 103 3.74 24.48 -12.58
CA ALA A 103 3.74 23.22 -13.32
C ALA A 103 5.17 22.67 -13.51
N PHE A 104 6.12 23.55 -13.85
CA PHE A 104 7.54 23.20 -13.96
C PHE A 104 8.11 22.74 -12.62
N ALA A 105 7.90 23.50 -11.53
CA ALA A 105 8.40 23.15 -10.21
C ALA A 105 7.81 21.81 -9.72
N TYR A 106 6.50 21.59 -9.93
CA TYR A 106 5.86 20.32 -9.61
C TYR A 106 6.49 19.15 -10.36
N ASN A 107 6.69 19.30 -11.68
CA ASN A 107 7.27 18.25 -12.51
C ASN A 107 8.72 17.91 -12.08
N GLN A 108 9.54 18.92 -11.79
CA GLN A 108 10.92 18.72 -11.36
C GLN A 108 10.99 18.05 -9.97
N GLU A 109 10.20 18.50 -9.01
CA GLU A 109 10.17 17.90 -7.67
C GLU A 109 9.58 16.48 -7.68
N LEU A 110 8.63 16.18 -8.56
CA LEU A 110 8.06 14.84 -8.69
C LEU A 110 9.11 13.82 -9.18
N GLN A 111 9.89 14.20 -10.20
CA GLN A 111 10.96 13.35 -10.72
C GLN A 111 12.08 13.17 -9.69
N LYS A 112 12.45 14.23 -8.95
CA LYS A 112 13.40 14.13 -7.84
C LYS A 112 12.89 13.20 -6.74
N LEU A 113 11.61 13.29 -6.40
CA LEU A 113 10.99 12.41 -5.41
C LEU A 113 11.08 10.95 -5.84
N ALA A 114 10.68 10.64 -7.08
CA ALA A 114 10.80 9.27 -7.62
C ALA A 114 12.24 8.75 -7.62
N ALA A 115 13.21 9.59 -7.98
CA ALA A 115 14.63 9.24 -7.93
C ALA A 115 15.14 9.01 -6.49
N SER A 116 14.71 9.84 -5.53
CA SER A 116 15.11 9.72 -4.12
C SER A 116 14.61 8.45 -3.45
N LEU A 117 13.52 7.88 -3.97
CA LEU A 117 12.89 6.64 -3.53
C LEU A 117 13.38 5.41 -4.31
N ASP A 118 14.31 5.59 -5.26
CA ASP A 118 14.82 4.54 -6.16
C ASP A 118 13.71 3.79 -6.91
N LEU A 119 12.72 4.53 -7.46
CA LEU A 119 11.60 3.94 -8.21
C LEU A 119 11.99 3.63 -9.66
N GLN A 120 12.49 2.42 -9.89
CA GLN A 120 13.12 2.02 -11.17
C GLN A 120 12.13 1.61 -12.28
N TYR A 121 10.85 1.44 -11.97
CA TYR A 121 9.83 0.96 -12.92
C TYR A 121 8.95 2.07 -13.51
N LEU A 122 9.29 3.34 -13.22
CA LEU A 122 8.56 4.51 -13.69
C LEU A 122 9.34 5.25 -14.78
N GLU A 123 8.64 5.70 -15.81
CA GLU A 123 9.15 6.61 -16.83
C GLU A 123 8.30 7.89 -16.83
N PHE A 124 8.93 9.05 -16.95
CA PHE A 124 8.24 10.34 -17.03
C PHE A 124 8.37 10.93 -18.43
N THR A 125 7.26 11.40 -19.00
CA THR A 125 7.27 12.06 -20.31
C THR A 125 6.17 13.12 -20.39
N SER A 126 6.19 13.90 -21.47
CA SER A 126 5.13 14.84 -21.82
C SER A 126 4.44 14.39 -23.12
N PRO A 127 3.20 14.84 -23.40
CA PRO A 127 2.49 14.44 -24.60
C PRO A 127 3.26 14.77 -25.88
N GLY A 128 3.92 15.93 -25.94
CA GLY A 128 4.74 16.29 -27.09
C GLY A 128 6.00 15.41 -27.21
N ALA A 129 6.65 15.09 -26.09
CA ALA A 129 7.85 14.26 -26.11
C ALA A 129 7.52 12.81 -26.51
N LEU A 130 6.34 12.32 -26.09
CA LEU A 130 5.82 11.01 -26.46
C LEU A 130 5.65 10.85 -27.98
N VAL A 131 5.20 11.90 -28.69
CA VAL A 131 5.10 11.90 -30.17
C VAL A 131 6.35 12.44 -30.88
N GLY A 132 7.42 12.73 -30.14
CA GLY A 132 8.70 13.15 -30.70
C GLY A 132 8.76 14.56 -31.30
N ILE A 133 7.81 15.44 -30.96
CA ILE A 133 7.80 16.84 -31.47
C ILE A 133 8.60 17.81 -30.59
N VAL A 134 8.95 17.39 -29.38
CA VAL A 134 9.75 18.14 -28.39
C VAL A 134 10.69 17.17 -27.66
N PRO A 135 11.79 17.65 -27.04
CA PRO A 135 12.69 16.79 -26.29
C PRO A 135 12.01 16.17 -25.05
N GLN A 136 12.55 15.04 -24.58
CA GLN A 136 12.11 14.38 -23.34
C GLN A 136 12.39 15.23 -22.10
N GLU A 137 13.55 15.89 -22.06
CA GLU A 137 13.96 16.71 -20.93
C GLU A 137 13.74 18.20 -21.19
N ALA A 138 13.23 18.88 -20.17
CA ALA A 138 13.09 20.33 -20.13
C ALA A 138 13.66 20.85 -18.79
N PRO A 139 14.99 21.03 -18.67
CA PRO A 139 15.64 21.30 -17.38
C PRO A 139 15.46 22.73 -16.86
N THR A 140 14.98 23.65 -17.70
CA THR A 140 14.73 25.06 -17.33
C THR A 140 13.30 25.45 -17.63
N LEU A 141 12.81 26.47 -16.93
CA LEU A 141 11.45 26.98 -17.11
C LEU A 141 11.20 27.39 -18.57
N GLU A 142 12.15 28.05 -19.23
CA GLU A 142 12.01 28.52 -20.61
C GLU A 142 11.81 27.34 -21.57
N LYS A 143 12.62 26.28 -21.43
CA LYS A 143 12.46 25.06 -22.24
C LYS A 143 11.16 24.34 -21.93
N TYR A 144 10.73 24.35 -20.67
CA TYR A 144 9.45 23.76 -20.28
C TYR A 144 8.28 24.51 -20.92
N SER A 145 8.28 25.84 -20.88
CA SER A 145 7.31 26.70 -21.57
C SER A 145 7.25 26.42 -23.08
N GLU A 146 8.40 26.26 -23.74
CA GLU A 146 8.45 25.85 -25.15
C GLU A 146 7.80 24.48 -25.40
N VAL A 147 8.06 23.51 -24.51
CA VAL A 147 7.44 22.17 -24.57
C VAL A 147 5.91 22.28 -24.47
N LEU A 148 5.40 23.08 -23.52
CA LEU A 148 3.96 23.29 -23.35
C LEU A 148 3.35 23.91 -24.61
N SER A 149 3.94 24.99 -25.13
CA SER A 149 3.43 25.70 -26.31
C SER A 149 3.40 24.81 -27.55
N LYS A 150 4.54 24.18 -27.90
CA LYS A 150 4.64 23.32 -29.10
C LYS A 150 3.66 22.14 -29.03
N THR A 151 3.46 21.58 -27.83
CA THR A 151 2.50 20.49 -27.62
C THR A 151 1.05 20.95 -27.82
N ARG A 152 0.67 22.12 -27.27
CA ARG A 152 -0.67 22.70 -27.46
C ARG A 152 -0.93 23.05 -28.91
N ASP A 153 0.03 23.65 -29.59
CA ASP A 153 -0.07 23.99 -31.00
C ASP A 153 -0.28 22.73 -31.83
N HIS A 154 0.48 21.66 -31.57
CA HIS A 154 0.30 20.39 -32.26
C HIS A 154 -1.10 19.78 -32.03
N LEU A 155 -1.59 19.76 -30.79
CA LEU A 155 -2.93 19.27 -30.47
C LEU A 155 -4.02 20.06 -31.22
N ALA A 156 -3.91 21.39 -31.25
CA ALA A 156 -4.87 22.25 -31.91
C ALA A 156 -4.89 22.09 -33.43
N HIS A 157 -3.76 21.76 -34.06
CA HIS A 157 -3.67 21.59 -35.52
C HIS A 157 -3.98 20.16 -35.98
N SER A 158 -3.51 19.15 -35.25
CA SER A 158 -3.55 17.75 -35.70
C SER A 158 -4.74 16.97 -35.17
N PHE A 159 -5.40 17.43 -34.10
CA PHE A 159 -6.46 16.69 -33.41
C PHE A 159 -7.72 17.52 -33.11
N SER A 160 -7.92 18.65 -33.80
CA SER A 160 -9.08 19.55 -33.60
C SER A 160 -10.44 18.98 -34.01
N HIS A 161 -10.45 17.94 -34.86
CA HIS A 161 -11.67 17.39 -35.47
C HIS A 161 -12.01 15.96 -35.03
N VAL A 162 -11.53 15.52 -33.85
CA VAL A 162 -11.87 14.19 -33.32
C VAL A 162 -13.37 14.13 -33.00
N SER A 163 -14.09 13.23 -33.68
CA SER A 163 -15.54 13.05 -33.52
C SER A 163 -15.91 12.58 -32.12
N SER A 164 -17.01 13.09 -31.59
CA SER A 164 -17.58 12.65 -30.32
C SER A 164 -18.11 11.23 -30.43
N PHE A 165 -17.65 10.35 -29.54
CA PHE A 165 -18.44 9.19 -29.15
C PHE A 165 -18.83 9.40 -27.69
N ASP A 166 -20.11 9.69 -27.45
CA ASP A 166 -20.67 9.65 -26.09
C ASP A 166 -20.63 8.18 -25.64
N ASP A 167 -19.55 7.80 -24.96
CA ASP A 167 -19.44 6.51 -24.30
C ASP A 167 -19.48 6.69 -22.77
N GLU A 168 -19.64 5.58 -22.06
CA GLU A 168 -19.69 5.56 -20.60
C GLU A 168 -18.41 6.13 -19.95
N ASN A 169 -17.27 6.12 -20.65
CA ASN A 169 -16.01 6.69 -20.16
C ASN A 169 -16.02 8.21 -20.16
N GLU A 170 -16.65 8.84 -21.16
CA GLU A 170 -16.83 10.29 -21.20
C GLU A 170 -17.71 10.76 -20.03
N GLN A 171 -18.77 10.01 -19.70
CA GLN A 171 -19.63 10.31 -18.55
C GLN A 171 -18.90 10.20 -17.21
N ALA A 172 -18.15 9.11 -16.99
CA ALA A 172 -17.36 8.94 -15.77
C ALA A 172 -16.30 10.05 -15.59
N THR A 173 -15.62 10.40 -16.69
CA THR A 173 -14.63 11.51 -16.70
C THR A 173 -15.32 12.86 -16.43
N SER A 174 -16.51 13.07 -17.00
CA SER A 174 -17.33 14.26 -16.78
C SER A 174 -17.76 14.42 -15.31
N TRP A 175 -18.12 13.33 -14.62
CA TRP A 175 -18.44 13.35 -13.18
C TRP A 175 -17.24 13.68 -12.31
N HIS A 176 -16.05 13.16 -12.64
CA HIS A 176 -14.83 13.53 -11.93
C HIS A 176 -14.64 15.06 -11.94
N TYR A 177 -14.83 15.69 -13.09
CA TYR A 177 -14.69 17.15 -13.23
C TYR A 177 -15.74 17.98 -12.50
N ASP A 178 -16.88 17.41 -12.11
CA ASP A 178 -17.87 18.14 -11.30
C ASP A 178 -17.36 18.49 -9.89
N THR A 179 -16.33 17.78 -9.42
CA THR A 179 -15.75 18.00 -8.08
C THR A 179 -14.28 18.45 -8.13
N ALA A 180 -13.55 18.06 -9.17
CA ALA A 180 -12.13 18.35 -9.30
C ALA A 180 -11.84 19.78 -9.77
N LEU A 181 -12.68 20.34 -10.65
CA LEU A 181 -12.42 21.64 -11.27
C LEU A 181 -12.46 22.80 -10.28
N PRO A 182 -11.67 23.87 -10.53
CA PRO A 182 -11.71 25.07 -9.71
C PRO A 182 -12.99 25.89 -9.95
N GLU A 183 -13.37 26.71 -8.97
CA GLU A 183 -14.44 27.70 -9.11
C GLU A 183 -14.17 28.61 -10.33
N SER A 184 -15.18 28.76 -11.18
CA SER A 184 -15.11 29.54 -12.43
C SER A 184 -16.40 30.31 -12.65
N ASN A 185 -16.28 31.51 -13.23
CA ASN A 185 -17.44 32.31 -13.65
C ASN A 185 -18.20 31.67 -14.83
N GLN A 186 -17.58 30.74 -15.54
CA GLN A 186 -18.16 30.02 -16.68
C GLN A 186 -17.87 28.51 -16.58
N PRO A 187 -18.42 27.82 -15.57
CA PRO A 187 -18.06 26.44 -15.24
C PRO A 187 -18.38 25.45 -16.38
N ALA A 188 -19.52 25.65 -17.06
CA ALA A 188 -19.90 24.83 -18.21
C ALA A 188 -18.93 24.99 -19.40
N ALA A 189 -18.48 26.22 -19.67
CA ALA A 189 -17.55 26.48 -20.77
C ALA A 189 -16.16 25.87 -20.48
N LEU A 190 -15.68 26.01 -19.24
CA LEU A 190 -14.43 25.39 -18.80
C LEU A 190 -14.49 23.86 -18.90
N LYS A 191 -15.56 23.24 -18.38
CA LYS A 191 -15.76 21.79 -18.46
C LYS A 191 -15.77 21.30 -19.91
N ASN A 192 -16.50 21.98 -20.79
CA ASN A 192 -16.53 21.66 -22.22
C ASN A 192 -15.14 21.77 -22.88
N ALA A 193 -14.38 22.82 -22.57
CA ALA A 193 -13.02 22.99 -23.10
C ALA A 193 -12.08 21.86 -22.64
N ILE A 194 -12.17 21.45 -21.37
CA ILE A 194 -11.39 20.33 -20.81
C ILE A 194 -11.77 19.01 -21.48
N LEU A 195 -13.07 18.73 -21.62
CA LEU A 195 -13.54 17.51 -22.30
C LEU A 195 -13.09 17.47 -23.77
N GLN A 196 -13.22 18.59 -24.50
CA GLN A 196 -12.78 18.69 -25.88
C GLN A 196 -11.27 18.44 -26.01
N ARG A 197 -10.47 19.02 -25.11
CA ARG A 197 -9.02 18.83 -25.13
C ARG A 197 -8.60 17.43 -24.69
N GLY A 198 -9.35 16.82 -23.78
CA GLY A 198 -9.19 15.41 -23.40
C GLY A 198 -9.44 14.44 -24.56
N LYS A 199 -10.37 14.75 -25.47
CA LYS A 199 -10.59 13.97 -26.71
C LYS A 199 -9.38 14.05 -27.64
N ALA A 200 -8.89 15.26 -27.92
CA ALA A 200 -7.67 15.46 -28.70
C ALA A 200 -6.46 14.75 -28.09
N TYR A 201 -6.34 14.80 -26.77
CA TYR A 201 -5.27 14.12 -26.05
C TYR A 201 -5.38 12.59 -26.15
N THR A 202 -6.59 12.04 -26.03
CA THR A 202 -6.81 10.59 -26.21
C THR A 202 -6.38 10.11 -27.59
N ALA A 203 -6.76 10.83 -28.65
CA ALA A 203 -6.34 10.52 -30.02
C ALA A 203 -4.82 10.64 -30.20
N LEU A 204 -4.17 11.60 -29.55
CA LEU A 204 -2.71 11.72 -29.55
C LEU A 204 -2.07 10.46 -28.94
N LEU A 205 -2.57 10.01 -27.80
CA LEU A 205 -2.02 8.84 -27.09
C LEU A 205 -2.21 7.55 -27.87
N GLU A 206 -3.37 7.38 -28.51
CA GLU A 206 -3.65 6.26 -29.41
C GLU A 206 -2.69 6.23 -30.60
N SER A 207 -2.33 7.40 -31.15
CA SER A 207 -1.37 7.47 -32.26
C SER A 207 0.09 7.22 -31.84
N ALA A 208 0.44 7.57 -30.60
CA ALA A 208 1.82 7.49 -30.11
C ALA A 208 2.18 6.13 -29.48
N ALA A 209 1.21 5.43 -28.89
CA ALA A 209 1.47 4.31 -27.99
C ALA A 209 0.62 3.07 -28.33
N LEU A 210 0.61 2.69 -29.62
CA LEU A 210 -0.24 1.62 -30.17
C LEU A 210 -0.13 0.26 -29.47
N SER A 211 1.00 -0.06 -28.85
CA SER A 211 1.20 -1.32 -28.09
C SER A 211 1.06 -1.16 -26.59
N ALA A 212 0.97 0.07 -26.06
CA ALA A 212 0.90 0.30 -24.62
C ALA A 212 -0.50 0.04 -24.08
N ILE A 213 -0.58 -0.50 -22.87
CA ILE A 213 -1.84 -0.68 -22.14
C ILE A 213 -2.20 0.65 -21.50
N ARG A 214 -3.40 1.13 -21.77
CA ARG A 214 -3.85 2.42 -21.30
C ARG A 214 -4.38 2.34 -19.87
N LEU A 215 -3.76 3.07 -18.94
CA LEU A 215 -4.27 3.27 -17.59
C LEU A 215 -5.03 4.61 -17.46
N SER A 216 -5.83 4.74 -16.41
CA SER A 216 -6.67 5.90 -16.12
C SER A 216 -6.81 6.14 -14.62
N ILE A 217 -6.64 7.39 -14.19
CA ILE A 217 -7.00 7.85 -12.82
C ILE A 217 -8.48 8.24 -12.67
N HIS A 218 -9.26 8.08 -13.73
CA HIS A 218 -10.72 8.20 -13.70
C HIS A 218 -11.35 6.82 -13.85
N GLU A 219 -12.51 6.63 -13.23
CA GLU A 219 -13.36 5.47 -13.49
C GLU A 219 -13.62 5.32 -14.99
N SER A 220 -13.69 4.05 -15.43
CA SER A 220 -13.89 3.68 -16.81
C SER A 220 -14.68 2.37 -16.91
N ASN A 221 -15.16 2.07 -18.10
CA ASN A 221 -15.68 0.75 -18.44
C ASN A 221 -14.58 -0.32 -18.58
N ASN A 222 -13.31 0.05 -18.33
CA ASN A 222 -12.14 -0.80 -18.39
C ASN A 222 -11.86 -1.48 -19.74
N VAL A 223 -12.53 -1.07 -20.83
CA VAL A 223 -12.32 -1.68 -22.16
C VAL A 223 -11.14 -1.05 -22.90
N SER A 224 -11.16 0.27 -23.07
CA SER A 224 -10.12 1.02 -23.80
C SER A 224 -9.09 1.67 -22.87
N LYS A 225 -9.44 1.88 -21.60
CA LYS A 225 -8.56 2.40 -20.54
C LYS A 225 -8.89 1.71 -19.23
N VAL A 226 -7.89 1.22 -18.52
CA VAL A 226 -8.03 0.50 -17.24
C VAL A 226 -7.91 1.47 -16.08
N THR A 227 -8.92 1.52 -15.22
CA THR A 227 -8.92 2.34 -14.01
C THR A 227 -7.89 1.82 -13.02
N VAL A 228 -7.09 2.73 -12.44
CA VAL A 228 -6.14 2.43 -11.38
C VAL A 228 -6.39 3.37 -10.20
N ASP A 229 -6.47 2.80 -9.00
CA ASP A 229 -6.39 3.57 -7.75
C ASP A 229 -4.92 3.74 -7.39
N LEU A 230 -4.54 4.96 -7.02
CA LEU A 230 -3.16 5.32 -6.70
C LEU A 230 -2.83 5.09 -5.21
N PHE A 231 -3.80 4.64 -4.41
CA PHE A 231 -3.63 4.46 -2.99
C PHE A 231 -4.10 3.07 -2.54
N PRO A 232 -3.66 2.60 -1.35
CA PRO A 232 -4.28 1.46 -0.72
C PRO A 232 -5.78 1.73 -0.51
N PRO A 233 -6.67 0.75 -0.73
CA PRO A 233 -8.12 0.97 -0.77
C PRO A 233 -8.71 1.67 0.45
N ALA A 234 -8.18 1.37 1.65
CA ALA A 234 -8.64 1.99 2.88
C ALA A 234 -8.19 3.45 3.03
N THR A 235 -7.15 3.88 2.32
CA THR A 235 -6.57 5.22 2.42
C THR A 235 -7.33 6.23 1.56
N ASN A 236 -7.91 5.80 0.43
CA ASN A 236 -8.58 6.70 -0.52
C ASN A 236 -9.99 6.23 -0.91
N PRO A 237 -10.92 6.06 0.05
CA PRO A 237 -12.26 5.58 -0.26
C PRO A 237 -13.03 6.51 -1.22
N ASP A 238 -12.68 7.80 -1.24
CA ASP A 238 -13.31 8.86 -2.04
C ASP A 238 -12.65 9.05 -3.43
N PHE A 239 -11.65 8.23 -3.78
CA PHE A 239 -11.01 8.23 -5.10
C PHE A 239 -10.40 9.60 -5.50
N ILE A 240 -9.82 10.31 -4.53
CA ILE A 240 -9.14 11.59 -4.73
C ILE A 240 -7.75 11.33 -5.33
N THR A 241 -7.40 12.04 -6.40
CA THR A 241 -6.04 11.98 -6.97
C THR A 241 -5.06 12.80 -6.14
N PRO A 242 -3.77 12.44 -6.09
CA PRO A 242 -2.79 13.05 -5.18
C PRO A 242 -2.64 14.57 -5.38
N TRP A 243 -2.85 15.06 -6.59
CA TRP A 243 -2.79 16.50 -6.89
C TRP A 243 -4.07 17.29 -6.55
N HIS A 244 -5.15 16.64 -6.14
CA HIS A 244 -6.41 17.28 -5.70
C HIS A 244 -6.65 17.15 -4.19
N GLY A 245 -5.69 16.61 -3.44
CA GLY A 245 -5.82 16.41 -2.00
C GLY A 245 -4.49 16.46 -1.27
N ALA A 246 -4.53 16.07 0.00
CA ALA A 246 -3.36 15.85 0.84
C ALA A 246 -3.57 14.60 1.70
N LEU A 247 -2.49 13.92 2.07
CA LEU A 247 -2.57 12.83 3.05
C LEU A 247 -2.78 13.40 4.46
N ALA A 248 -3.71 12.83 5.22
CA ALA A 248 -3.98 13.15 6.60
C ALA A 248 -3.84 11.91 7.51
N ILE A 249 -3.17 12.09 8.65
CA ILE A 249 -3.15 11.14 9.76
C ILE A 249 -4.28 11.51 10.74
N LEU A 250 -5.24 10.60 10.88
CA LEU A 250 -6.46 10.78 11.67
C LEU A 250 -6.26 10.51 13.17
N PRO A 251 -7.26 10.83 14.04
CA PRO A 251 -7.19 10.60 15.49
C PRO A 251 -6.84 9.17 15.92
N ASP A 252 -7.25 8.17 15.13
CA ASP A 252 -6.95 6.75 15.35
C ASP A 252 -5.63 6.32 14.71
N ALA A 253 -4.81 7.27 14.22
CA ALA A 253 -3.58 7.10 13.44
C ALA A 253 -3.74 6.52 12.04
N SER A 254 -4.96 6.26 11.59
CA SER A 254 -5.20 5.82 10.21
C SER A 254 -4.97 6.91 9.18
N LEU A 255 -4.75 6.49 7.93
CA LEU A 255 -4.47 7.39 6.82
C LEU A 255 -5.73 7.64 6.00
N ARG A 256 -5.86 8.88 5.53
CA ARG A 256 -6.85 9.28 4.53
C ARG A 256 -6.28 10.32 3.57
N VAL A 257 -6.59 10.20 2.28
CA VAL A 257 -6.49 11.34 1.35
C VAL A 257 -7.71 12.22 1.57
N VAL A 258 -7.50 13.53 1.76
CA VAL A 258 -8.57 14.49 2.05
C VAL A 258 -8.41 15.74 1.20
N ASP A 259 -9.52 16.46 0.98
CA ASP A 259 -9.47 17.85 0.53
C ASP A 259 -8.99 18.72 1.71
N ALA A 260 -7.76 19.24 1.62
CA ALA A 260 -7.14 20.02 2.69
C ALA A 260 -7.90 21.31 3.04
N SER A 261 -8.75 21.81 2.14
CA SER A 261 -9.58 23.00 2.40
C SER A 261 -10.73 22.73 3.36
N THR A 262 -11.13 21.46 3.51
CA THR A 262 -12.21 21.01 4.40
C THR A 262 -11.73 20.69 5.82
N VAL A 263 -10.42 20.64 6.03
CA VAL A 263 -9.82 20.25 7.31
C VAL A 263 -9.79 21.42 8.30
N ASN A 264 -10.20 21.15 9.54
CA ASN A 264 -10.12 22.13 10.62
C ASN A 264 -8.66 22.39 11.03
N LYS A 265 -8.11 23.55 10.65
CA LYS A 265 -6.72 23.97 10.94
C LYS A 265 -6.42 24.14 12.44
N ASN A 266 -7.44 24.23 13.29
CA ASN A 266 -7.25 24.22 14.74
C ASN A 266 -7.00 22.80 15.27
N GLU A 267 -7.57 21.78 14.61
CA GLU A 267 -7.45 20.37 14.99
C GLU A 267 -6.28 19.66 14.31
N PHE A 268 -5.88 20.12 13.12
CA PHE A 268 -4.76 19.54 12.37
C PHE A 268 -3.57 20.50 12.30
N GLU A 269 -2.37 19.93 12.21
CA GLU A 269 -1.14 20.62 11.87
C GLU A 269 -0.63 20.14 10.51
N VAL A 270 0.12 21.01 9.84
CA VAL A 270 0.92 20.64 8.67
C VAL A 270 2.27 20.15 9.18
N VAL A 271 2.60 18.89 8.88
CA VAL A 271 3.92 18.32 9.11
C VAL A 271 4.75 18.61 7.87
N ASN A 272 5.96 19.13 8.07
CA ASN A 272 6.91 19.40 6.99
C ASN A 272 7.87 18.23 6.82
N ASN A 273 8.38 18.03 5.60
CA ASN A 273 9.48 17.10 5.35
C ASN A 273 10.82 17.68 5.81
N ALA A 274 11.91 16.93 5.62
CA ALA A 274 13.26 17.33 6.01
C ALA A 274 13.74 18.63 5.32
N GLN A 275 13.21 18.95 4.13
CA GLN A 275 13.51 20.19 3.40
C GLN A 275 12.65 21.38 3.85
N GLY A 276 11.74 21.18 4.80
CA GLY A 276 10.85 22.22 5.32
C GLY A 276 9.60 22.46 4.47
N HIS A 277 9.34 21.62 3.46
CA HIS A 277 8.13 21.73 2.64
C HIS A 277 6.93 21.07 3.34
N PRO A 278 5.72 21.64 3.24
CA PRO A 278 4.48 21.00 3.66
C PRO A 278 4.34 19.59 3.07
N TRP A 279 4.15 18.58 3.92
CA TRP A 279 4.26 17.19 3.51
C TRP A 279 3.02 16.34 3.77
N LEU A 280 2.42 16.47 4.94
CA LEU A 280 1.15 15.82 5.27
C LEU A 280 0.41 16.60 6.36
N LEU A 281 -0.87 16.28 6.54
CA LEU A 281 -1.67 16.75 7.67
C LEU A 281 -1.62 15.72 8.81
N ARG A 282 -1.51 16.18 10.04
CA ARG A 282 -1.61 15.33 11.23
C ARG A 282 -2.55 15.95 12.24
N VAL A 283 -3.42 15.16 12.82
CA VAL A 283 -4.25 15.62 13.93
C VAL A 283 -3.39 15.99 15.15
N LYS A 284 -3.74 17.10 15.80
CA LYS A 284 -3.14 17.56 17.05
C LYS A 284 -3.80 16.83 18.22
N CYS A 285 -3.33 15.62 18.51
CA CYS A 285 -3.81 14.86 19.68
C CYS A 285 -2.65 14.31 20.52
N ASP A 286 -2.98 13.82 21.72
CA ASP A 286 -2.01 13.27 22.67
C ASP A 286 -1.27 12.02 22.15
N LEU A 287 -1.82 11.34 21.13
CA LEU A 287 -1.21 10.13 20.55
C LEU A 287 0.16 10.43 19.92
N PHE A 288 0.31 11.62 19.33
CA PHE A 288 1.52 12.07 18.61
C PHE A 288 2.41 12.99 19.46
N LYS A 289 2.13 13.13 20.75
CA LYS A 289 2.91 13.95 21.69
C LYS A 289 3.58 13.03 22.70
N TRP A 290 4.87 12.79 22.51
CA TRP A 290 5.64 11.90 23.37
C TRP A 290 6.52 12.73 24.31
N PRO A 291 6.19 12.83 25.61
CA PRO A 291 6.91 13.71 26.53
C PRO A 291 8.39 13.33 26.65
N GLY A 292 9.28 14.32 26.47
CA GLY A 292 10.71 14.12 26.59
C GLY A 292 11.41 13.54 25.35
N ILE A 293 10.65 13.16 24.31
CA ILE A 293 11.21 12.60 23.07
C ILE A 293 10.59 13.26 21.82
N GLU A 294 11.45 13.87 21.02
CA GLU A 294 11.06 14.55 19.79
C GLU A 294 11.21 13.61 18.60
N VAL A 295 10.08 13.11 18.10
CA VAL A 295 10.04 12.08 17.05
C VAL A 295 9.19 12.51 15.87
N ASP A 296 9.54 12.01 14.69
CA ASP A 296 8.73 12.08 13.49
C ASP A 296 7.88 10.82 13.36
N PHE A 297 6.64 11.00 12.91
CA PHE A 297 5.68 9.92 12.63
C PHE A 297 5.43 9.87 11.13
N GLU A 298 6.01 8.88 10.47
CA GLU A 298 6.04 8.77 9.02
C GLU A 298 5.23 7.55 8.57
N PRO A 299 4.13 7.73 7.82
CA PRO A 299 3.40 6.62 7.25
C PRO A 299 4.28 5.76 6.34
N LEU A 300 4.19 4.44 6.51
CA LEU A 300 4.79 3.46 5.60
C LEU A 300 3.74 3.01 4.57
N PHE A 301 4.22 2.52 3.42
CA PHE A 301 3.39 2.06 2.33
C PHE A 301 3.55 0.54 2.12
N PRO A 302 2.46 -0.22 1.89
CA PRO A 302 1.04 0.21 1.85
C PRO A 302 0.37 0.25 3.24
N CYS A 303 1.04 -0.24 4.28
CA CYS A 303 0.60 -0.16 5.67
C CYS A 303 1.82 0.03 6.59
N GLY A 304 1.54 0.43 7.84
CA GLY A 304 2.56 0.66 8.85
C GLY A 304 2.83 2.14 9.15
N MET A 305 3.61 2.37 10.20
CA MET A 305 4.13 3.69 10.53
C MET A 305 5.55 3.57 11.08
N GLN A 306 6.46 4.40 10.57
CA GLN A 306 7.78 4.57 11.13
C GLN A 306 7.76 5.71 12.15
N VAL A 307 8.36 5.47 13.31
CA VAL A 307 8.66 6.51 14.30
C VAL A 307 10.17 6.58 14.43
N ARG A 308 10.72 7.78 14.24
CA ARG A 308 12.17 8.03 14.31
C ARG A 308 12.48 9.27 15.14
N PRO A 309 13.58 9.29 15.92
CA PRO A 309 14.09 10.52 16.51
C PRO A 309 14.30 11.60 15.46
N LYS A 310 13.91 12.85 15.77
CA LYS A 310 14.32 13.98 14.95
C LYS A 310 15.84 14.12 15.01
N GLU A 311 16.48 14.28 13.86
CA GLU A 311 17.95 14.29 13.72
C GLU A 311 18.63 15.31 14.64
N ALA A 312 18.02 16.49 14.85
CA ALA A 312 18.54 17.53 15.72
C ALA A 312 18.39 17.26 17.23
N HIS A 313 17.68 16.20 17.63
CA HIS A 313 17.28 15.94 19.02
C HIS A 313 17.65 14.54 19.54
N GLY A 314 18.03 13.61 18.66
CA GLY A 314 18.44 12.25 19.03
C GLY A 314 19.90 12.12 19.47
N PRO A 315 20.35 10.90 19.83
CA PRO A 315 19.55 9.68 19.89
C PRO A 315 18.62 9.65 21.11
N PHE A 316 17.44 9.04 20.96
CA PHE A 316 16.57 8.71 22.08
C PHE A 316 16.70 7.24 22.47
N ARG A 317 16.36 6.93 23.71
CA ARG A 317 16.41 5.56 24.24
C ARG A 317 15.06 4.87 24.07
N PHE A 318 15.08 3.58 23.78
CA PHE A 318 13.87 2.76 23.71
C PHE A 318 13.13 2.70 25.06
N GLU A 319 13.88 2.79 26.16
CA GLU A 319 13.41 2.89 27.54
C GLU A 319 12.36 4.00 27.72
N ASP A 320 12.54 5.13 27.02
CA ASP A 320 11.73 6.35 27.16
C ASP A 320 10.43 6.29 26.33
N VAL A 321 10.26 5.28 25.47
CA VAL A 321 9.09 5.16 24.57
C VAL A 321 7.82 4.89 25.36
N ASP A 322 6.77 5.67 25.16
CA ASP A 322 5.48 5.40 25.81
C ASP A 322 4.76 4.22 25.13
N MET A 323 4.82 3.05 25.76
CA MET A 323 4.25 1.81 25.25
C MET A 323 2.72 1.83 25.17
N LYS A 324 2.03 2.64 25.98
CA LYS A 324 0.56 2.76 25.90
C LYS A 324 0.14 3.57 24.68
N ARG A 325 0.87 4.64 24.36
CA ARG A 325 0.68 5.38 23.10
C ARG A 325 1.05 4.52 21.90
N LEU A 326 2.13 3.75 22.00
CA LEU A 326 2.54 2.83 20.95
C LEU A 326 1.50 1.74 20.65
N ARG A 327 0.91 1.12 21.70
CA ARG A 327 -0.20 0.17 21.53
C ARG A 327 -1.35 0.81 20.75
N ARG A 328 -1.74 2.03 21.14
CA ARG A 328 -2.81 2.79 20.47
C ARG A 328 -2.50 3.12 19.02
N LEU A 329 -1.24 3.41 18.68
CA LEU A 329 -0.81 3.59 17.28
C LEU A 329 -0.95 2.30 16.47
N ALA A 330 -0.54 1.16 17.06
CA ALA A 330 -0.55 -0.14 16.38
C ALA A 330 -1.96 -0.61 15.98
N LEU A 331 -3.00 -0.24 16.75
CA LEU A 331 -4.40 -0.63 16.49
C LEU A 331 -4.93 -0.26 15.10
N SER A 332 -4.37 0.76 14.44
CA SER A 332 -4.79 1.18 13.10
C SER A 332 -3.65 1.20 12.08
N SER A 333 -2.41 1.22 12.55
CA SER A 333 -1.24 1.51 11.72
C SER A 333 -0.11 0.51 11.92
N ALA A 334 -0.41 -0.68 12.44
CA ALA A 334 0.54 -1.78 12.48
C ALA A 334 1.01 -2.18 11.06
N PRO A 335 2.29 -2.59 10.92
CA PRO A 335 3.32 -2.61 11.96
C PRO A 335 3.86 -1.20 12.28
N ILE A 336 4.16 -0.93 13.56
CA ILE A 336 4.89 0.27 13.97
C ILE A 336 6.39 -0.06 14.02
N LEU A 337 7.18 0.63 13.22
CA LEU A 337 8.63 0.53 13.18
C LEU A 337 9.26 1.65 14.02
N LEU A 338 9.98 1.31 15.08
CA LEU A 338 10.86 2.25 15.76
C LEU A 338 12.28 2.05 15.21
N ARG A 339 12.82 3.08 14.58
CA ARG A 339 14.15 3.07 13.97
C ARG A 339 15.02 4.17 14.57
N ASP A 340 16.32 3.89 14.68
CA ASP A 340 17.35 4.79 15.22
C ASP A 340 17.20 5.11 16.73
N PHE A 341 16.56 4.22 17.49
CA PHE A 341 16.55 4.24 18.96
C PHE A 341 17.72 3.44 19.53
N THR A 342 18.27 3.92 20.65
CA THR A 342 19.31 3.21 21.41
C THR A 342 18.70 2.35 22.51
N MET A 343 19.40 1.29 22.95
CA MET A 343 19.03 0.52 24.14
C MET A 343 20.28 -0.03 24.81
N GLU A 344 20.45 0.24 26.11
CA GLU A 344 21.70 -0.07 26.84
C GLU A 344 21.69 -1.45 27.53
N VAL A 345 20.55 -1.89 28.10
CA VAL A 345 20.41 -3.17 28.82
C VAL A 345 19.32 -4.00 28.19
N GLU A 346 19.71 -5.09 27.54
CA GLU A 346 18.92 -5.46 26.39
C GLU A 346 17.67 -6.28 26.68
N LYS A 347 17.77 -7.43 27.38
CA LYS A 347 16.62 -8.32 27.55
C LYS A 347 15.65 -7.87 28.64
N GLU A 348 16.15 -7.36 29.76
CA GLU A 348 15.28 -6.92 30.87
C GLU A 348 14.50 -5.66 30.51
N VAL A 349 15.13 -4.68 29.85
CA VAL A 349 14.39 -3.52 29.32
C VAL A 349 13.35 -3.98 28.33
N PHE A 350 13.74 -4.83 27.36
CA PHE A 350 12.80 -5.33 26.36
C PHE A 350 11.59 -6.02 27.02
N ARG A 351 11.82 -6.86 28.04
CA ARG A 351 10.75 -7.48 28.83
C ARG A 351 9.89 -6.47 29.56
N GLU A 352 10.49 -5.48 30.21
CA GLU A 352 9.75 -4.45 30.94
C GLU A 352 8.89 -3.58 30.02
N LYS A 353 9.41 -3.21 28.84
CA LYS A 353 8.62 -2.51 27.82
C LYS A 353 7.49 -3.39 27.29
N ALA A 354 7.68 -4.70 27.17
CA ALA A 354 6.59 -5.64 26.86
C ALA A 354 5.49 -5.61 27.93
N ARG A 355 5.84 -5.60 29.24
CA ARG A 355 4.86 -5.49 30.34
C ARG A 355 4.09 -4.16 30.32
N GLN A 356 4.74 -3.09 29.89
CA GLN A 356 4.09 -1.79 29.72
C GLN A 356 3.15 -1.76 28.50
N LEU A 357 3.44 -2.56 27.47
CA LEU A 357 2.57 -2.76 26.32
C LEU A 357 1.31 -3.57 26.70
N GLY A 358 1.44 -4.55 27.59
CA GLY A 358 0.33 -5.39 28.04
C GLY A 358 0.80 -6.64 28.80
N GLU A 359 -0.07 -7.63 28.95
CA GLU A 359 0.27 -8.86 29.68
C GLU A 359 1.12 -9.79 28.79
N ILE A 360 2.31 -10.19 29.27
CA ILE A 360 3.19 -11.08 28.51
C ILE A 360 2.58 -12.49 28.44
N GLN A 361 2.38 -12.98 27.23
CA GLN A 361 2.00 -14.36 26.97
C GLN A 361 3.18 -15.30 27.24
N GLN A 362 3.06 -16.14 28.25
CA GLN A 362 4.05 -17.18 28.55
C GLN A 362 3.95 -18.35 27.57
N TRP A 363 5.12 -18.90 27.22
CA TRP A 363 5.29 -20.12 26.42
C TRP A 363 6.17 -21.13 27.15
N PRO A 364 6.19 -22.42 26.74
CA PRO A 364 7.06 -23.42 27.36
C PRO A 364 8.56 -23.06 27.33
N PHE A 365 9.00 -22.27 26.35
CA PHE A 365 10.37 -21.77 26.21
C PHE A 365 10.64 -20.48 27.01
N GLY A 366 9.66 -19.92 27.72
CA GLY A 366 9.74 -18.65 28.42
C GLY A 366 9.01 -17.50 27.71
N ASP A 367 9.42 -16.27 28.00
CA ASP A 367 8.76 -15.04 27.52
C ASP A 367 9.37 -14.43 26.26
N ILE A 368 10.69 -14.54 26.07
CA ILE A 368 11.41 -14.05 24.91
C ILE A 368 11.83 -15.23 24.03
N LEU A 369 11.34 -15.28 22.80
CA LEU A 369 11.85 -16.19 21.78
C LEU A 369 13.01 -15.56 21.02
N GLU A 370 14.15 -16.24 20.97
CA GLU A 370 15.26 -15.91 20.06
C GLU A 370 15.01 -16.55 18.70
N VAL A 371 14.54 -15.76 17.74
CA VAL A 371 14.28 -16.17 16.36
C VAL A 371 15.58 -16.07 15.56
N ARG A 372 16.35 -17.16 15.59
CA ARG A 372 17.55 -17.39 14.78
C ARG A 372 17.56 -18.84 14.30
N GLU A 373 18.42 -19.15 13.33
CA GLU A 373 18.61 -20.54 12.90
C GLU A 373 18.99 -21.43 14.09
N ASN A 374 18.19 -22.45 14.36
CA ASN A 374 18.41 -23.37 15.46
C ASN A 374 17.88 -24.76 15.09
N VAL A 375 18.80 -25.68 14.83
CA VAL A 375 18.50 -27.07 14.43
C VAL A 375 17.96 -27.94 15.57
N ASP A 376 18.15 -27.51 16.83
CA ASP A 376 17.81 -28.31 18.01
C ASP A 376 16.35 -28.09 18.49
N ILE A 377 15.65 -27.10 17.94
CA ILE A 377 14.27 -26.76 18.34
C ILE A 377 13.33 -26.95 17.15
N ASN A 378 12.46 -27.96 17.23
CA ASN A 378 11.44 -28.21 16.21
C ASN A 378 10.27 -27.21 16.34
N MET A 379 10.39 -26.07 15.64
CA MET A 379 9.33 -25.06 15.46
C MET A 379 8.97 -24.87 13.98
N ASN A 380 8.89 -25.98 13.23
CA ASN A 380 8.66 -25.96 11.78
C ASN A 380 9.68 -24.99 11.10
N ASN A 381 9.25 -24.19 10.12
CA ASN A 381 10.07 -23.24 9.39
C ASN A 381 10.45 -21.94 10.15
N VAL A 382 10.02 -21.74 11.40
CA VAL A 382 10.30 -20.51 12.18
C VAL A 382 11.80 -20.30 12.42
N LEU A 383 12.53 -21.38 12.70
CA LEU A 383 13.95 -21.37 13.09
C LEU A 383 14.86 -21.93 11.98
N THR A 384 14.39 -21.90 10.73
CA THR A 384 15.15 -22.28 9.53
C THR A 384 15.33 -21.06 8.61
N ASN A 385 15.90 -21.24 7.42
CA ASN A 385 16.03 -20.20 6.39
C ASN A 385 14.92 -20.25 5.31
N GLU A 386 13.96 -21.17 5.47
CA GLU A 386 12.88 -21.40 4.52
C GLU A 386 11.88 -20.26 4.48
N ALA A 387 11.11 -20.18 3.38
CA ALA A 387 9.93 -19.34 3.38
C ALA A 387 8.91 -19.88 4.40
N MET A 388 8.15 -18.96 4.98
CA MET A 388 7.03 -19.29 5.84
C MET A 388 5.70 -19.07 5.09
N PRO A 389 4.63 -19.80 5.44
CA PRO A 389 3.28 -19.42 5.04
C PRO A 389 2.89 -18.09 5.69
N PHE A 390 2.06 -17.29 5.03
CA PHE A 390 1.34 -16.23 5.76
C PHE A 390 0.47 -16.82 6.86
N HIS A 391 0.60 -16.25 8.05
CA HIS A 391 -0.16 -16.67 9.22
C HIS A 391 -0.26 -15.50 10.20
N TYR A 392 -0.99 -15.73 11.29
CA TYR A 392 -0.88 -14.96 12.52
C TYR A 392 -0.32 -15.86 13.61
N ASP A 393 0.38 -15.29 14.59
CA ASP A 393 0.91 -16.10 15.68
C ASP A 393 -0.21 -16.62 16.57
N GLY A 394 -0.08 -17.85 17.04
CA GLY A 394 -1.04 -18.49 17.94
C GLY A 394 -2.28 -19.11 17.27
N VAL A 395 -2.28 -19.34 15.95
CA VAL A 395 -3.32 -20.13 15.25
C VAL A 395 -3.68 -21.40 16.02
N PHE A 396 -2.65 -22.18 16.40
CA PHE A 396 -2.78 -23.46 17.10
C PHE A 396 -2.77 -23.35 18.63
N LYS A 397 -2.78 -22.13 19.19
CA LYS A 397 -2.83 -21.94 20.64
C LYS A 397 -4.27 -22.03 21.10
N MET A 398 -4.63 -23.13 21.75
CA MET A 398 -6.01 -23.41 22.16
C MET A 398 -6.18 -23.34 23.68
N ALA A 399 -7.35 -22.91 24.14
CA ALA A 399 -7.83 -23.04 25.50
C ALA A 399 -9.22 -23.67 25.49
N GLN A 400 -9.58 -24.40 26.55
CA GLN A 400 -10.94 -24.93 26.68
C GLN A 400 -11.85 -23.84 27.25
N ASP A 401 -12.96 -23.56 26.57
CA ASP A 401 -14.00 -22.69 27.07
C ASP A 401 -14.66 -23.34 28.29
N GLU A 402 -14.62 -22.66 29.44
CA GLU A 402 -15.12 -23.21 30.71
C GLU A 402 -16.64 -23.44 30.71
N LYS A 403 -17.39 -22.77 29.82
CA LYS A 403 -18.85 -22.84 29.76
C LYS A 403 -19.34 -23.86 28.75
N THR A 404 -18.73 -23.93 27.57
CA THR A 404 -19.14 -24.82 26.48
C THR A 404 -18.34 -26.12 26.45
N GLY A 405 -17.14 -26.12 27.05
CA GLY A 405 -16.17 -27.22 26.95
C GLY A 405 -15.48 -27.31 25.60
N GLU A 406 -15.76 -26.38 24.67
CA GLU A 406 -15.17 -26.34 23.33
C GLU A 406 -13.74 -25.78 23.36
N TRP A 407 -12.89 -26.22 22.44
CA TRP A 407 -11.56 -25.65 22.27
C TRP A 407 -11.64 -24.36 21.45
N ILE A 408 -11.20 -23.25 22.03
CA ILE A 408 -11.15 -21.93 21.40
C ILE A 408 -9.71 -21.50 21.14
N SER A 409 -9.48 -20.89 19.99
CA SER A 409 -8.17 -20.31 19.66
C SER A 409 -7.94 -19.04 20.49
N THR A 410 -6.77 -18.92 21.10
CA THR A 410 -6.36 -17.83 22.00
C THR A 410 -5.04 -17.19 21.53
N PRO A 411 -5.00 -16.64 20.31
CA PRO A 411 -3.79 -16.03 19.77
C PRO A 411 -3.39 -14.79 20.58
N PRO A 412 -2.09 -14.51 20.72
CA PRO A 412 -1.62 -13.27 21.34
C PRO A 412 -2.08 -12.06 20.52
N LEU A 413 -2.37 -10.95 21.19
CA LEU A 413 -2.88 -9.75 20.53
C LEU A 413 -1.78 -8.95 19.81
N PHE A 414 -0.61 -8.81 20.41
CA PHE A 414 0.52 -8.07 19.88
C PHE A 414 1.79 -8.91 19.82
N GLN A 415 2.64 -8.57 18.87
CA GLN A 415 4.02 -9.02 18.78
C GLN A 415 4.95 -7.83 18.94
N MET A 416 5.98 -8.01 19.75
CA MET A 416 7.08 -7.06 19.88
C MET A 416 8.36 -7.73 19.42
N PHE A 417 9.03 -7.13 18.45
CA PHE A 417 10.28 -7.59 17.87
C PHE A 417 11.41 -6.62 18.14
N ARG A 418 12.61 -7.16 18.34
CA ARG A 418 13.87 -6.41 18.26
C ARG A 418 14.83 -7.15 17.35
N ASN A 419 15.37 -6.46 16.35
CA ASN A 419 16.47 -6.99 15.55
C ASN A 419 17.81 -6.83 16.28
N ARG A 420 18.53 -7.94 16.41
CA ARG A 420 19.90 -7.98 16.95
C ARG A 420 20.93 -7.88 15.85
N SER A 421 20.70 -8.64 14.79
CA SER A 421 21.52 -8.62 13.59
C SER A 421 20.70 -9.05 12.40
N ALA A 422 20.91 -8.36 11.28
CA ALA A 422 20.39 -8.75 9.99
C ALA A 422 21.49 -8.51 8.96
N SER A 423 22.17 -9.57 8.55
CA SER A 423 23.25 -9.52 7.56
C SER A 423 22.92 -10.31 6.30
N GLN A 424 21.64 -10.63 6.08
CA GLN A 424 21.23 -11.31 4.84
C GLN A 424 21.36 -10.35 3.67
N TYR A 425 21.97 -10.80 2.57
CA TYR A 425 22.13 -10.00 1.36
C TYR A 425 21.01 -10.24 0.33
N LYS A 426 20.27 -11.35 0.46
CA LYS A 426 19.18 -11.73 -0.45
C LYS A 426 18.08 -12.48 0.30
N GLY A 427 16.84 -11.97 0.18
CA GLY A 427 15.66 -12.54 0.85
C GLY A 427 15.59 -12.23 2.34
N GLY A 428 14.70 -12.91 3.07
CA GLY A 428 14.61 -12.83 4.53
C GLY A 428 13.83 -11.63 5.06
N ALA A 429 13.20 -10.88 4.14
CA ALA A 429 12.27 -9.82 4.45
C ALA A 429 11.09 -10.39 5.25
N THR A 430 10.64 -9.63 6.24
CA THR A 430 9.39 -9.93 6.93
C THR A 430 8.28 -9.18 6.21
N LEU A 431 7.25 -9.91 5.80
CA LEU A 431 6.10 -9.35 5.12
C LEU A 431 4.98 -9.16 6.14
N PHE A 432 4.26 -8.04 6.08
CA PHE A 432 3.10 -7.75 6.91
C PHE A 432 1.92 -7.35 6.03
N SER A 433 0.79 -8.02 6.19
CA SER A 433 -0.41 -7.80 5.38
C SER A 433 -1.56 -7.35 6.27
N SER A 434 -2.07 -6.14 6.01
CA SER A 434 -3.09 -5.51 6.86
C SER A 434 -4.50 -5.90 6.44
N SER A 435 -5.31 -6.39 7.40
CA SER A 435 -6.75 -6.63 7.20
C SER A 435 -7.45 -5.37 6.70
N ARG A 436 -7.04 -4.19 7.18
CA ARG A 436 -7.64 -2.90 6.80
C ARG A 436 -7.55 -2.66 5.29
N ASN A 437 -6.44 -3.06 4.65
CA ASN A 437 -6.26 -2.92 3.20
C ASN A 437 -6.81 -4.12 2.42
N LEU A 438 -6.84 -5.32 3.01
CA LEU A 438 -7.34 -6.53 2.36
C LEU A 438 -8.87 -6.55 2.25
N LEU A 439 -9.60 -6.24 3.33
CA LEU A 439 -11.06 -6.37 3.37
C LEU A 439 -11.78 -5.56 2.27
N PRO A 440 -11.37 -4.33 1.92
CA PRO A 440 -11.99 -3.59 0.81
C PRO A 440 -11.71 -4.19 -0.59
N LEU A 441 -10.78 -5.13 -0.72
CA LEU A 441 -10.48 -5.85 -1.97
C LEU A 441 -11.29 -7.15 -2.12
N LEU A 442 -12.02 -7.55 -1.08
CA LEU A 442 -13.00 -8.62 -1.18
C LEU A 442 -14.15 -8.21 -2.10
N GLY A 443 -14.68 -9.14 -2.87
CA GLY A 443 -15.73 -8.84 -3.85
C GLY A 443 -16.00 -9.97 -4.83
N PRO A 444 -16.65 -9.69 -5.97
CA PRO A 444 -17.10 -10.71 -6.92
C PRO A 444 -15.99 -11.62 -7.47
N ASP A 445 -14.76 -11.11 -7.59
CA ASP A 445 -13.64 -11.87 -8.13
C ASP A 445 -13.01 -12.82 -7.10
N THR A 446 -13.29 -12.59 -5.81
CA THR A 446 -12.87 -13.42 -4.69
C THR A 446 -14.08 -14.01 -3.98
N ILE A 447 -14.57 -13.33 -2.95
CA ILE A 447 -15.79 -13.59 -2.20
C ILE A 447 -16.20 -12.28 -1.53
N SER A 448 -17.51 -12.03 -1.34
CA SER A 448 -17.95 -10.85 -0.57
C SER A 448 -17.59 -10.97 0.92
N LEU A 449 -17.45 -9.83 1.60
CA LEU A 449 -17.19 -9.82 3.04
C LEU A 449 -18.35 -10.49 3.81
N GLU A 450 -19.59 -10.24 3.40
CA GLU A 450 -20.79 -10.80 4.01
C GLU A 450 -20.84 -12.33 3.90
N GLU A 451 -20.50 -12.89 2.74
CA GLU A 451 -20.41 -14.35 2.56
C GLU A 451 -19.25 -14.93 3.36
N LEU A 452 -18.07 -14.28 3.34
CA LEU A 452 -16.89 -14.76 4.04
C LEU A 452 -17.09 -14.81 5.57
N ARG A 453 -17.88 -13.90 6.15
CA ARG A 453 -18.27 -13.93 7.58
C ARG A 453 -19.04 -15.19 7.97
N LEU A 454 -19.76 -15.80 7.03
CA LEU A 454 -20.55 -17.01 7.28
C LEU A 454 -19.71 -18.29 7.21
N LEU A 455 -18.49 -18.19 6.67
CA LEU A 455 -17.61 -19.33 6.45
C LEU A 455 -16.62 -19.53 7.60
N LYS A 456 -16.23 -20.79 7.76
CA LYS A 456 -15.10 -21.22 8.59
C LYS A 456 -14.09 -21.94 7.71
N TRP A 457 -12.83 -21.85 8.06
CA TRP A 457 -11.78 -22.71 7.53
C TRP A 457 -11.37 -23.75 8.58
N LYS A 458 -10.98 -24.92 8.11
CA LYS A 458 -10.34 -25.95 8.90
C LYS A 458 -8.84 -25.99 8.60
N THR A 459 -8.05 -26.27 9.62
CA THR A 459 -6.62 -26.50 9.44
C THR A 459 -6.08 -27.63 10.30
N PHE A 460 -5.06 -28.30 9.80
CA PHE A 460 -4.34 -29.39 10.44
C PHE A 460 -2.85 -29.34 10.09
N THR A 461 -2.00 -29.67 11.07
CA THR A 461 -0.58 -29.94 10.86
C THR A 461 -0.12 -31.07 11.80
N GLU A 462 0.80 -31.92 11.34
CA GLU A 462 1.33 -33.04 12.15
C GLU A 462 2.13 -32.55 13.37
N VAL A 463 2.66 -31.32 13.33
CA VAL A 463 3.38 -30.70 14.46
C VAL A 463 2.42 -30.38 15.63
N ASN A 464 1.11 -30.53 15.42
CA ASN A 464 0.07 -30.18 16.37
C ASN A 464 -0.15 -31.23 17.48
N ASP A 465 0.61 -32.32 17.54
CA ASP A 465 0.55 -33.28 18.65
C ASP A 465 0.79 -32.60 20.02
N ALA A 466 1.59 -31.52 20.05
CA ALA A 466 1.80 -30.71 21.26
C ALA A 466 0.59 -29.82 21.66
N PHE A 467 -0.39 -29.61 20.76
CA PHE A 467 -1.57 -28.77 20.99
C PHE A 467 -2.89 -29.48 20.64
N GLY A 468 -2.90 -30.82 20.74
CA GLY A 468 -4.13 -31.62 20.78
C GLY A 468 -4.52 -32.34 19.49
N GLY A 469 -3.76 -32.21 18.39
CA GLY A 469 -3.94 -33.08 17.21
C GLY A 469 -5.32 -33.06 16.54
N HIS A 470 -6.13 -32.03 16.77
CA HIS A 470 -7.50 -31.92 16.23
C HIS A 470 -7.58 -30.92 15.06
N ASP A 471 -8.52 -31.16 14.14
CA ASP A 471 -8.91 -30.18 13.13
C ASP A 471 -9.44 -28.91 13.80
N LEU A 472 -8.85 -27.76 13.49
CA LEU A 472 -9.29 -26.47 14.04
C LEU A 472 -10.28 -25.82 13.09
N HIS A 473 -11.50 -25.55 13.54
CA HIS A 473 -12.52 -24.86 12.73
C HIS A 473 -12.63 -23.39 13.12
N LEU A 474 -11.97 -22.52 12.36
CA LEU A 474 -11.81 -21.10 12.69
C LEU A 474 -12.60 -20.21 11.72
N PRO A 475 -13.22 -19.12 12.19
CA PRO A 475 -13.83 -18.14 11.31
C PRO A 475 -12.78 -17.40 10.47
N PHE A 476 -13.16 -16.99 9.26
CA PHE A 476 -12.32 -16.11 8.43
C PHE A 476 -12.33 -14.66 8.89
N ILE A 477 -13.42 -14.21 9.52
CA ILE A 477 -13.59 -12.84 9.99
C ILE A 477 -13.86 -12.85 11.49
N VAL A 478 -13.06 -12.10 12.24
CA VAL A 478 -13.19 -11.94 13.69
C VAL A 478 -13.14 -10.45 14.04
N ALA A 479 -13.95 -10.01 14.99
CA ALA A 479 -13.84 -8.66 15.52
C ALA A 479 -12.57 -8.51 16.35
N HIS A 480 -11.78 -7.47 16.07
CA HIS A 480 -10.62 -7.12 16.87
C HIS A 480 -11.04 -6.87 18.34
N PRO A 481 -10.37 -7.46 19.34
CA PRO A 481 -10.84 -7.42 20.73
C PRO A 481 -10.90 -6.01 21.34
N GLU A 482 -10.00 -5.10 20.96
CA GLU A 482 -10.03 -3.71 21.46
C GLU A 482 -10.85 -2.73 20.62
N THR A 483 -10.78 -2.80 19.28
CA THR A 483 -11.42 -1.81 18.40
C THR A 483 -12.78 -2.24 17.88
N GLY A 484 -13.10 -3.54 17.94
CA GLY A 484 -14.30 -4.12 17.33
C GLY A 484 -14.29 -4.16 15.80
N ALA A 485 -13.21 -3.69 15.15
CA ALA A 485 -13.10 -3.69 13.70
C ALA A 485 -12.97 -5.12 13.17
N ASP A 486 -13.49 -5.39 11.96
CA ASP A 486 -13.29 -6.69 11.33
C ASP A 486 -11.81 -6.94 11.01
N THR A 487 -11.36 -8.14 11.35
CA THR A 487 -10.03 -8.65 11.02
C THR A 487 -10.16 -9.91 10.20
N PHE A 488 -9.30 -10.05 9.20
CA PHE A 488 -9.17 -11.28 8.44
C PHE A 488 -8.29 -12.25 9.23
N ARG A 489 -8.70 -13.52 9.34
CA ARG A 489 -7.99 -14.58 10.08
C ARG A 489 -7.89 -15.80 9.18
N PHE A 490 -6.66 -16.14 8.83
CA PHE A 490 -6.37 -17.17 7.84
C PHE A 490 -4.94 -17.66 8.00
N HIS A 491 -4.66 -18.88 7.56
CA HIS A 491 -3.33 -19.41 7.38
C HIS A 491 -3.18 -19.81 5.92
N GLU A 492 -2.07 -19.46 5.28
CA GLU A 492 -1.77 -19.90 3.93
C GLU A 492 -1.60 -21.42 3.90
N SER A 493 -2.23 -22.10 2.93
CA SER A 493 -2.01 -23.54 2.75
C SER A 493 -0.54 -23.81 2.38
N TRP A 494 0.10 -24.69 3.14
CA TRP A 494 1.50 -25.06 2.99
C TRP A 494 1.62 -26.58 2.76
N PRO A 495 1.28 -27.06 1.55
CA PRO A 495 1.34 -28.49 1.23
C PRO A 495 2.78 -29.02 1.22
N GLU A 496 2.93 -30.34 1.16
CA GLU A 496 4.22 -31.02 1.16
C GLU A 496 5.17 -30.52 0.05
N CYS A 497 4.65 -30.14 -1.12
CA CYS A 497 5.46 -29.58 -2.21
C CYS A 497 6.10 -28.21 -1.90
N LYS A 498 5.62 -27.49 -0.87
CA LYS A 498 6.22 -26.25 -0.36
C LYS A 498 7.13 -26.48 0.86
N CYS A 499 7.15 -27.68 1.42
CA CYS A 499 7.96 -28.02 2.58
C CYS A 499 9.37 -28.44 2.14
N VAL A 500 10.36 -28.12 2.97
CA VAL A 500 11.69 -28.74 2.89
C VAL A 500 11.69 -29.97 3.80
N ALA A 501 12.25 -31.06 3.28
CA ALA A 501 12.29 -32.34 3.99
C ALA A 501 13.02 -32.20 5.34
N GLU A 502 12.50 -32.88 6.36
CA GLU A 502 13.04 -32.96 7.73
C GLU A 502 12.97 -31.67 8.57
N THR A 503 12.75 -30.51 7.95
CA THR A 503 12.72 -29.21 8.62
C THR A 503 11.32 -28.64 8.80
N SER A 504 10.42 -28.92 7.86
CA SER A 504 9.05 -28.40 7.88
C SER A 504 8.02 -29.49 7.61
N LYS A 505 6.81 -29.23 8.11
CA LYS A 505 5.66 -30.14 7.98
C LYS A 505 4.50 -29.45 7.30
N PRO A 506 3.70 -30.17 6.50
CA PRO A 506 2.57 -29.59 5.82
C PRO A 506 1.57 -28.97 6.78
N THR A 507 0.95 -27.88 6.34
CA THR A 507 -0.22 -27.27 6.97
C THR A 507 -1.31 -27.17 5.93
N ILE A 508 -2.35 -27.98 6.08
CA ILE A 508 -3.46 -28.02 5.13
C ILE A 508 -4.54 -27.08 5.62
N VAL A 509 -5.12 -26.31 4.71
CA VAL A 509 -6.19 -25.35 4.99
C VAL A 509 -7.31 -25.56 3.98
N GLN A 510 -8.54 -25.73 4.48
CA GLN A 510 -9.71 -25.95 3.64
C GLN A 510 -10.93 -25.21 4.19
N VAL A 511 -11.89 -24.84 3.34
CA VAL A 511 -13.18 -24.29 3.76
C VAL A 511 -14.06 -25.41 4.31
N VAL A 512 -14.63 -25.19 5.49
CA VAL A 512 -15.47 -26.20 6.17
C VAL A 512 -16.71 -26.51 5.33
N GLY A 513 -16.90 -27.79 5.01
CA GLY A 513 -18.08 -28.28 4.29
C GLY A 513 -18.09 -28.03 2.78
N TRP A 514 -17.02 -27.48 2.21
CA TRP A 514 -16.90 -27.27 0.77
C TRP A 514 -16.17 -28.42 0.08
N PRO A 515 -16.44 -28.68 -1.22
CA PRO A 515 -15.60 -29.55 -2.04
C PRO A 515 -14.16 -29.00 -2.11
N GLU A 516 -13.18 -29.91 -2.08
CA GLU A 516 -11.74 -29.58 -2.06
C GLU A 516 -11.35 -28.58 -3.16
N ALA A 517 -11.69 -28.85 -4.42
CA ALA A 517 -11.36 -27.96 -5.53
C ALA A 517 -11.94 -26.53 -5.40
N GLN A 518 -13.13 -26.38 -4.80
CA GLN A 518 -13.73 -25.06 -4.59
C GLN A 518 -13.08 -24.34 -3.40
N SER A 519 -12.78 -25.09 -2.35
CA SER A 519 -12.04 -24.62 -1.18
C SER A 519 -10.67 -24.10 -1.59
N ASP A 520 -9.90 -24.90 -2.32
CA ASP A 520 -8.53 -24.58 -2.73
C ASP A 520 -8.51 -23.33 -3.61
N ALA A 521 -9.44 -23.22 -4.56
CA ALA A 521 -9.56 -22.04 -5.41
C ALA A 521 -9.87 -20.75 -4.62
N LEU A 522 -10.69 -20.83 -3.56
CA LEU A 522 -10.93 -19.67 -2.68
C LEU A 522 -9.70 -19.36 -1.81
N CYS A 523 -9.08 -20.38 -1.22
CA CYS A 523 -7.88 -20.23 -0.39
C CYS A 523 -6.71 -19.64 -1.18
N GLU A 524 -6.52 -20.02 -2.44
CA GLU A 524 -5.53 -19.44 -3.35
C GLU A 524 -5.80 -17.96 -3.55
N LYS A 525 -7.02 -17.57 -3.94
CA LYS A 525 -7.39 -16.15 -4.12
C LYS A 525 -7.21 -15.30 -2.85
N LEU A 526 -7.57 -15.85 -1.68
CA LEU A 526 -7.36 -15.16 -0.41
C LEU A 526 -5.87 -15.03 -0.06
N THR A 527 -5.06 -16.03 -0.43
CA THR A 527 -3.60 -15.99 -0.30
C THR A 527 -3.01 -14.94 -1.24
N ASP A 528 -3.46 -14.86 -2.49
CA ASP A 528 -3.01 -13.85 -3.46
C ASP A 528 -3.23 -12.43 -2.92
N LEU A 529 -4.38 -12.18 -2.27
CA LEU A 529 -4.65 -10.89 -1.61
C LEU A 529 -3.68 -10.58 -0.45
N LEU A 530 -3.14 -11.60 0.23
CA LEU A 530 -2.11 -11.40 1.26
C LEU A 530 -0.77 -11.01 0.66
N TYR A 531 -0.44 -11.43 -0.56
CA TYR A 531 0.78 -11.04 -1.28
C TYR A 531 0.60 -9.80 -2.16
N ASP A 532 -0.62 -9.30 -2.32
CA ASP A 532 -0.92 -8.12 -3.14
C ASP A 532 -0.19 -6.86 -2.63
N ARG A 533 0.51 -6.15 -3.52
CA ARG A 533 1.32 -4.95 -3.19
C ARG A 533 0.51 -3.78 -2.62
N ARG A 534 -0.82 -3.81 -2.73
CA ARG A 534 -1.74 -2.86 -2.06
C ARG A 534 -1.99 -3.21 -0.59
N VAL A 535 -1.63 -4.42 -0.17
CA VAL A 535 -1.88 -4.97 1.16
C VAL A 535 -0.57 -5.22 1.91
N VAL A 536 0.43 -5.81 1.25
CA VAL A 536 1.67 -6.28 1.88
C VAL A 536 2.75 -5.21 1.97
N TYR A 537 3.24 -4.99 3.19
CA TYR A 537 4.45 -4.23 3.46
C TYR A 537 5.66 -5.16 3.55
N HIS A 538 6.71 -4.87 2.76
CA HIS A 538 7.97 -5.60 2.75
C HIS A 538 8.97 -4.93 3.70
N HIS A 539 9.15 -5.49 4.89
CA HIS A 539 10.09 -4.97 5.85
C HIS A 539 11.49 -5.58 5.68
N HIS A 540 12.45 -4.70 5.40
CA HIS A 540 13.88 -5.00 5.44
C HIS A 540 14.46 -4.51 6.75
N TRP A 541 14.89 -5.47 7.58
CA TRP A 541 15.44 -5.24 8.90
C TRP A 541 16.78 -4.51 8.85
N LYS A 542 16.95 -3.52 9.72
CA LYS A 542 18.25 -2.96 10.11
C LYS A 542 18.57 -3.33 11.55
N ALA A 543 19.86 -3.47 11.83
CA ALA A 543 20.35 -3.70 13.19
C ALA A 543 19.80 -2.64 14.15
N GLY A 544 19.16 -3.07 15.24
CA GLY A 544 18.56 -2.19 16.24
C GLY A 544 17.11 -1.80 15.98
N ASP A 545 16.51 -2.16 14.84
CA ASP A 545 15.09 -1.92 14.61
C ASP A 545 14.22 -2.62 15.66
N PHE A 546 13.15 -1.94 16.06
CA PHE A 546 12.06 -2.54 16.83
C PHE A 546 10.77 -2.51 15.99
N ILE A 547 10.02 -3.61 16.00
CA ILE A 547 8.68 -3.65 15.39
C ILE A 547 7.65 -4.01 16.45
N PHE A 548 6.54 -3.27 16.42
CA PHE A 548 5.36 -3.50 17.23
C PHE A 548 4.22 -3.79 16.27
N ASN A 549 3.77 -5.03 16.28
CA ASN A 549 2.78 -5.49 15.35
C ASN A 549 1.50 -5.89 16.09
N ASP A 550 0.36 -5.45 15.56
CA ASP A 550 -0.95 -5.93 15.97
C ASP A 550 -1.21 -7.25 15.24
N ASN A 551 -1.07 -8.34 15.97
CA ASN A 551 -1.24 -9.70 15.47
C ASN A 551 -2.72 -10.06 15.27
N ALA A 552 -3.67 -9.27 15.78
CA ALA A 552 -5.08 -9.45 15.47
C ALA A 552 -5.41 -8.94 14.07
N THR A 553 -4.89 -7.76 13.69
CA THR A 553 -5.23 -7.09 12.42
C THR A 553 -4.31 -7.46 11.26
N THR A 554 -3.11 -7.97 11.52
CA THR A 554 -2.14 -8.30 10.48
C THR A 554 -1.85 -9.79 10.37
N HIS A 555 -1.56 -10.23 9.15
CA HIS A 555 -0.82 -11.45 8.88
C HIS A 555 0.64 -11.10 8.65
N HIS A 556 1.51 -12.07 8.91
CA HIS A 556 2.91 -11.92 8.61
C HIS A 556 3.52 -13.20 8.07
N THR A 557 4.62 -13.05 7.35
CA THR A 557 5.47 -14.15 6.91
C THR A 557 6.92 -13.70 6.78
N ARG A 558 7.80 -14.62 6.41
CA ARG A 558 9.19 -14.38 6.06
C ARG A 558 9.47 -15.01 4.71
N THR A 559 10.08 -14.24 3.80
CA THR A 559 10.60 -14.81 2.54
C THR A 559 11.80 -15.70 2.83
N ALA A 560 12.03 -16.72 1.98
CA ALA A 560 13.23 -17.52 2.07
C ALA A 560 14.48 -16.64 1.95
N PHE A 561 15.58 -17.04 2.59
CA PHE A 561 16.86 -16.38 2.45
C PHE A 561 18.00 -17.37 2.35
N SER A 562 19.12 -16.89 1.83
CA SER A 562 20.37 -17.64 1.75
C SER A 562 21.51 -16.75 2.23
N ASN A 563 22.54 -17.35 2.82
CA ASN A 563 23.80 -16.69 3.18
C ASN A 563 23.61 -15.41 4.04
N GLY A 564 23.67 -15.56 5.36
CA GLY A 564 23.65 -14.44 6.29
C GLY A 564 23.16 -14.88 7.67
N HIS A 565 23.23 -13.98 8.64
CA HIS A 565 22.72 -14.22 9.99
C HIS A 565 21.51 -13.32 10.25
N ARG A 566 20.46 -13.89 10.83
CA ARG A 566 19.26 -13.19 11.29
C ARG A 566 19.01 -13.58 12.73
N GLU A 567 18.97 -12.59 13.61
CA GLU A 567 18.56 -12.81 14.99
C GLU A 567 17.58 -11.73 15.40
N HIS A 568 16.39 -12.17 15.79
CA HIS A 568 15.38 -11.32 16.40
C HIS A 568 15.01 -11.83 17.78
N TRP A 569 14.64 -10.93 18.66
CA TRP A 569 13.90 -11.28 19.86
C TRP A 569 12.43 -11.00 19.64
N ARG A 570 11.56 -11.96 19.96
CA ARG A 570 10.11 -11.82 19.88
C ARG A 570 9.47 -12.04 21.24
N VAL A 571 8.58 -11.14 21.64
CA VAL A 571 7.68 -11.30 22.80
C VAL A 571 6.23 -11.18 22.33
N HIS A 572 5.37 -12.01 22.89
CA HIS A 572 3.93 -11.95 22.69
C HIS A 572 3.24 -11.27 23.87
N VAL A 573 2.29 -10.39 23.57
CA VAL A 573 1.63 -9.54 24.56
C VAL A 573 0.12 -9.51 24.30
N ASN A 574 -0.69 -9.54 25.36
CA ASN A 574 -2.15 -9.43 25.32
C ASN A 574 -2.66 -8.07 25.79
#